data_AF-A0A378BZT0-F1
#
_entry.id   AF-A0A378BZT0-F1
#
_cell.length_a   1.000
_cell.length_b   1.000
_cell.length_c   1.000
_cell.angle_alpha   90.00
_cell.angle_beta   90.00
_cell.angle_gamma   90.00
#
_symmetry.space_group_name_H-M   'P 1'
#
loop_
_entity.id
_entity.type
_entity.pdbx_description
1 polymer ?
#
loop_
_entity_poly.entity_id
_entity_poly.type
_entity_poly.pdbx_seq_one_letter_code
_entity_poly.pdbx_strand_id
1 'polypeptide(L)'
;MNKKITAYAWASGLIEFGDVFPDGALPIITGEEKRVREIIEVLARHSRTNEQMLVPGVPEADNQRDACDALIRFTEIVTKEYVEK
;
A
#
# COMPACT_ATOMS: atom_id res chain seq x y z
N MET A 1 -23.02 -5.32 3.94
CA MET A 1 -22.51 -3.94 4.10
C MET A 1 -21.11 -3.91 3.54
N ASN A 2 -20.87 -3.23 2.43
CA ASN A 2 -19.53 -3.15 1.84
C ASN A 2 -18.78 -2.05 2.60
N LYS A 3 -18.05 -2.46 3.63
CA LYS A 3 -17.21 -1.57 4.41
C LYS A 3 -16.09 -1.08 3.50
N LYS A 4 -15.88 0.24 3.44
CA LYS A 4 -14.75 0.82 2.73
C LYS A 4 -13.54 0.88 3.65
N ILE A 5 -12.36 0.71 3.08
CA ILE A 5 -11.10 0.90 3.80
C ILE A 5 -10.13 1.65 2.88
N THR A 6 -9.25 2.42 3.51
CA THR A 6 -8.13 3.08 2.87
C THR A 6 -6.87 2.31 3.24
N ALA A 7 -6.17 1.80 2.22
CA ALA A 7 -4.80 1.35 2.36
C ALA A 7 -3.88 2.57 2.24
N TYR A 8 -2.94 2.72 3.16
CA TYR A 8 -1.98 3.82 3.16
C TYR A 8 -0.58 3.31 3.47
N ALA A 9 0.42 4.02 2.95
CA ALA A 9 1.83 3.73 3.19
C ALA A 9 2.49 4.82 4.04
N TRP A 10 3.33 4.38 4.97
CA TRP A 10 4.25 5.24 5.70
C TRP A 10 5.50 5.53 4.88
N ALA A 11 6.24 6.58 5.27
CA ALA A 11 7.54 6.90 4.69
C ALA A 11 8.57 5.75 4.81
N SER A 12 8.38 4.84 5.77
CA SER A 12 9.17 3.61 5.93
C SER A 12 8.83 2.52 4.91
N GLY A 13 7.77 2.71 4.12
CA GLY A 13 7.21 1.70 3.23
C GLY A 13 6.23 0.75 3.92
N LEU A 14 5.97 0.90 5.22
CA LEU A 14 4.96 0.10 5.92
C LEU A 14 3.56 0.41 5.41
N ILE A 15 2.83 -0.62 5.01
CA ILE A 15 1.44 -0.52 4.56
C ILE A 15 0.52 -0.87 5.73
N GLU A 16 -0.43 0.00 5.99
CA GLU A 16 -1.49 -0.21 6.96
C GLU A 16 -2.85 0.13 6.36
N PHE A 17 -3.91 -0.25 7.07
CA PHE A 17 -5.28 -0.03 6.63
C PHE A 17 -6.09 0.67 7.71
N GLY A 18 -6.89 1.64 7.29
CA GLY A 18 -7.77 2.39 8.18
C GLY A 18 -8.95 2.97 7.44
N ASP A 19 -9.97 3.40 8.17
CA ASP A 19 -11.07 4.16 7.57
C ASP A 19 -10.56 5.50 7.02
N VAL A 20 -9.66 6.12 7.79
CA VAL A 20 -8.89 7.32 7.47
C VAL A 20 -7.39 7.03 7.60
N PHE A 21 -6.58 7.75 6.84
CA PHE A 21 -5.12 7.71 6.95
C PHE A 21 -4.62 8.85 7.85
N PRO A 22 -3.59 8.60 8.69
CA PRO A 22 -3.01 9.62 9.56
C PRO A 22 -2.15 10.62 8.79
N ASP A 23 -1.90 11.79 9.39
CA ASP A 23 -1.00 12.81 8.84
C ASP A 23 0.43 12.25 8.74
N GLY A 24 1.06 12.40 7.58
CA GLY A 24 2.36 11.82 7.25
C GLY A 24 2.32 10.42 6.62
N ALA A 25 1.14 9.79 6.52
CA ALA A 25 0.93 8.63 5.66
C ALA A 25 0.38 9.07 4.30
N LEU A 26 0.73 8.33 3.24
CA LEU A 26 0.26 8.57 1.90
C LEU A 26 -0.82 7.54 1.53
N PRO A 27 -2.02 7.99 1.11
CA PRO A 27 -3.08 7.07 0.70
C PRO A 27 -2.67 6.37 -0.60
N ILE A 28 -2.83 5.05 -0.65
CA ILE A 28 -2.63 4.24 -1.85
C ILE A 28 -3.97 4.10 -2.57
N ILE A 29 -4.96 3.52 -1.90
CA ILE A 29 -6.28 3.27 -2.48
C ILE A 29 -7.36 3.23 -1.41
N THR A 30 -8.55 3.75 -1.74
CA THR A 30 -9.75 3.61 -0.92
C THR A 30 -10.80 2.84 -1.70
N GLY A 31 -11.28 1.74 -1.15
CA GLY A 31 -12.21 0.85 -1.84
C GLY A 31 -12.88 -0.11 -0.89
N GLU A 32 -13.49 -1.16 -1.42
CA GLU A 32 -14.08 -2.21 -0.60
C GLU A 32 -13.01 -2.95 0.23
N GLU A 33 -13.25 -3.11 1.53
CA GLU A 33 -12.27 -3.65 2.49
C GLU A 33 -11.68 -4.99 2.06
N LYS A 34 -12.50 -5.95 1.65
CA LYS A 34 -12.03 -7.26 1.19
C LYS A 34 -11.12 -7.14 -0.03
N ARG A 35 -11.61 -6.47 -1.06
CA ARG A 35 -10.91 -6.35 -2.34
C ARG A 35 -9.60 -5.56 -2.22
N VAL A 36 -9.60 -4.48 -1.45
CA VAL A 36 -8.38 -3.70 -1.17
C VAL A 36 -7.36 -4.56 -0.42
N ARG A 37 -7.78 -5.31 0.61
CA ARG A 37 -6.87 -6.21 1.34
C ARG A 37 -6.31 -7.31 0.45
N GLU A 38 -7.14 -7.98 -0.34
CA GLU A 38 -6.69 -9.05 -1.24
C GLU A 38 -5.64 -8.56 -2.25
N ILE A 39 -5.87 -7.39 -2.88
CA ILE A 39 -4.92 -6.83 -3.85
C ILE A 39 -3.61 -6.43 -3.17
N ILE A 40 -3.68 -5.74 -2.03
CA ILE A 40 -2.48 -5.33 -1.29
C ILE A 40 -1.73 -6.55 -0.78
N GLU A 41 -2.40 -7.57 -0.26
CA GLU A 41 -1.75 -8.79 0.23
C GLU A 41 -1.00 -9.53 -0.89
N VAL A 42 -1.50 -9.51 -2.11
CA VAL A 42 -0.83 -10.13 -3.28
C VAL A 42 0.35 -9.30 -3.77
N LEU A 43 0.22 -7.97 -3.82
CA LEU A 43 1.21 -7.07 -4.42
C LEU A 43 2.29 -6.61 -3.43
N ALA A 44 1.96 -6.53 -2.14
CA ALA A 44 2.89 -6.06 -1.12
C ALA A 44 4.03 -7.04 -0.89
N ARG A 45 5.17 -6.50 -0.47
CA ARG A 45 6.31 -7.28 -0.02
C ARG A 45 6.08 -7.71 1.43
N HIS A 46 5.96 -9.03 1.65
CA HIS A 46 5.83 -9.61 2.98
C HIS A 46 7.20 -9.71 3.65
N SER A 47 7.29 -9.15 4.86
CA SER A 47 8.45 -9.35 5.72
C SER A 47 8.49 -10.79 6.24
N ARG A 48 9.62 -11.48 6.07
CA ARG A 48 9.79 -12.88 6.52
C ARG A 48 9.73 -13.05 8.04
N THR A 49 9.89 -11.97 8.79
CA THR A 49 10.16 -12.04 10.24
C THR A 49 9.05 -11.47 11.09
N ASN A 50 8.23 -10.55 10.56
CA ASN A 50 7.32 -9.74 11.38
C ASN A 50 5.90 -9.59 10.79
N GLU A 51 5.54 -10.39 9.77
CA GLU A 51 4.21 -10.34 9.12
C GLU A 51 3.81 -8.93 8.59
N GLN A 52 4.78 -8.03 8.44
CA GLN A 52 4.58 -6.67 7.97
C GLN A 52 4.46 -6.65 6.45
N MET A 53 3.48 -5.92 5.94
CA MET A 53 3.32 -5.61 4.52
C MET A 53 4.07 -4.33 4.20
N LEU A 54 5.01 -4.42 3.27
CA LEU A 54 5.82 -3.30 2.83
C LEU A 54 5.55 -2.99 1.36
N VAL A 55 5.64 -1.71 1.00
CA VAL A 55 5.63 -1.28 -0.39
C VAL A 55 6.90 -1.80 -1.06
N PRO A 56 6.82 -2.64 -2.09
CA PRO A 56 8.00 -3.14 -2.79
C PRO A 56 8.81 -1.98 -3.36
N GLY A 57 10.13 -1.99 -3.15
CA GLY A 57 11.04 -0.93 -3.58
C GLY A 57 11.26 0.21 -2.58
N VAL A 58 10.35 0.45 -1.62
CA VAL A 58 10.59 1.45 -0.56
C VAL A 58 11.67 1.03 0.45
N PRO A 59 11.66 -0.19 1.01
CA PRO A 59 12.72 -0.63 1.93
C PRO A 59 14.08 -0.78 1.26
N GLU A 60 14.08 -0.93 -0.06
CA GLU A 60 15.27 -1.11 -0.89
C GLU A 60 15.80 0.21 -1.49
N ALA A 61 15.09 1.32 -1.31
CA ALA A 61 15.46 2.62 -1.89
C ALA A 61 16.64 3.27 -1.16
N ASP A 62 17.64 3.71 -1.93
CA ASP A 62 18.80 4.45 -1.40
C ASP A 62 18.45 5.86 -0.90
N ASN A 63 17.33 6.43 -1.36
CA ASN A 63 16.94 7.80 -1.05
C ASN A 63 15.41 7.97 -1.07
N GLN A 64 14.93 9.06 -0.45
CA GLN A 64 13.49 9.32 -0.34
C GLN A 64 12.80 9.51 -1.70
N ARG A 65 13.53 9.95 -2.72
CA ARG A 65 12.97 10.14 -4.07
C ARG A 65 12.70 8.81 -4.76
N ASP A 66 13.62 7.85 -4.65
CA ASP A 66 13.42 6.46 -5.09
C ASP A 66 12.27 5.79 -4.33
N ALA A 67 12.19 6.00 -3.01
CA ALA A 67 11.07 5.51 -2.21
C ALA A 67 9.72 6.08 -2.68
N CYS A 68 9.66 7.38 -2.97
CA CYS A 68 8.48 8.00 -3.54
C CYS A 68 8.12 7.42 -4.91
N ASP A 69 9.09 7.22 -5.79
CA ASP A 69 8.86 6.65 -7.13
C ASP A 69 8.31 5.21 -7.03
N ALA A 70 8.90 4.40 -6.15
CA ALA A 70 8.42 3.05 -5.84
C ALA A 70 6.98 3.05 -5.31
N LEU A 71 6.64 3.99 -4.42
CA LEU A 71 5.29 4.14 -3.89
C LEU A 71 4.28 4.57 -4.96
N ILE A 72 4.64 5.53 -5.81
CA ILE A 72 3.78 5.98 -6.92
C ILE A 72 3.49 4.79 -7.83
N ARG A 73 4.54 4.07 -8.24
CA ARG A 73 4.41 2.90 -9.10
C ARG A 73 3.57 1.80 -8.47
N PHE A 74 3.76 1.54 -7.18
CA PHE A 74 2.93 0.59 -6.44
C PHE A 74 1.46 1.01 -6.44
N THR A 75 1.19 2.29 -6.19
CA THR A 75 -0.17 2.85 -6.19
C THR A 75 -0.84 2.72 -7.56
N GLU A 76 -0.10 2.96 -8.64
CA GLU A 76 -0.61 2.75 -10.00
C GLU A 76 -0.96 1.29 -10.28
N ILE A 77 -0.10 0.34 -9.88
CA ILE A 77 -0.35 -1.10 -10.06
C ILE A 77 -1.59 -1.53 -9.26
N VAL A 78 -1.67 -1.14 -7.98
CA VAL A 78 -2.83 -1.45 -7.11
C VAL A 78 -4.11 -0.88 -7.70
N THR A 79 -4.09 0.38 -8.15
CA THR A 79 -5.25 1.04 -8.76
C THR A 79 -5.68 0.33 -10.04
N LYS A 80 -4.72 -0.05 -10.87
CA LYS A 80 -4.97 -0.78 -12.11
C LYS A 80 -5.60 -2.16 -11.83
N GLU A 81 -5.04 -2.95 -10.92
CA GLU A 81 -5.62 -4.24 -10.50
C GLU A 81 -7.02 -4.07 -9.91
N TYR A 82 -7.25 -3.00 -9.15
CA TYR A 82 -8.56 -2.70 -8.59
C TYR A 82 -9.61 -2.30 -9.65
N VAL A 83 -9.21 -1.69 -10.77
CA VAL A 83 -10.15 -1.30 -11.84
C VAL A 83 -10.38 -2.44 -12.84
N GLU A 84 -9.37 -3.27 -13.11
CA GLU A 84 -9.43 -4.31 -14.14
C GLU A 84 -10.05 -5.65 -13.68
N LYS A 85 -10.02 -5.97 -12.38
CA LYS A 85 -10.70 -7.15 -11.80
C LYS A 85 -12.11 -6.82 -11.28
#